data_AF-A0A536BWA9-F1
#
_entry.id   AF-A0A536BWA9-F1
#
_cell.length_a   1.000
_cell.length_b   1.000
_cell.length_c   1.000
_cell.angle_alpha   90.00
_cell.angle_beta   90.00
_cell.angle_gamma   90.00
#
_symmetry.space_group_name_H-M   'P 1'
#
loop_
_entity.id
_entity.type
_entity.pdbx_description
1 polymer ?
#
loop_
_entity_poly.entity_id
_entity_poly.type
_entity_poly.pdbx_seq_one_letter_code
_entity_poly.pdbx_strand_id
1 'polypeptide(L)' 'SWPAVALDAAGAAAVRRGQAIPAPDTTPGRYRLLGPDGELVAWGEADATRRIQPRAVFSA' A
#
# COMPACT_ATOMS: atom_id res chain seq x y z
N SER A 1 -8.72 -12.50 -5.65
CA SER A 1 -8.55 -11.64 -4.46
C SER A 1 -7.16 -11.01 -4.52
N TRP A 2 -6.99 -9.71 -4.25
CA TRP A 2 -5.67 -9.05 -4.25
C TRP A 2 -4.92 -9.30 -2.93
N PRO A 3 -3.59 -9.49 -2.95
CA PRO A 3 -2.77 -9.56 -1.74
C PRO A 3 -2.92 -8.30 -0.88
N ALA A 4 -2.70 -8.44 0.42
CA ALA A 4 -2.76 -7.35 1.37
C ALA A 4 -1.40 -7.11 2.02
N VAL A 5 -1.06 -5.85 2.27
CA VAL A 5 0.12 -5.41 3.02
C VAL A 5 -0.36 -4.66 4.25
N ALA A 6 0.02 -5.12 5.44
CA ALA A 6 -0.20 -4.41 6.67
C ALA A 6 0.86 -3.32 6.84
N LEU A 7 0.42 -2.12 7.23
CA LEU A 7 1.26 -0.95 7.43
C LEU A 7 1.30 -0.60 8.92
N ASP A 8 2.44 -0.10 9.37
CA ASP A 8 2.50 0.67 10.59
C ASP A 8 1.93 2.09 10.38
N ALA A 9 1.84 2.87 11.46
CA ALA A 9 1.33 4.23 11.41
C ALA A 9 2.14 5.14 10.47
N ALA A 10 3.45 4.95 10.37
CA ALA A 10 4.32 5.76 9.52
C ALA A 10 4.09 5.45 8.03
N GLY A 11 4.00 4.17 7.69
CA GLY A 11 3.69 3.67 6.35
C GLY A 11 2.29 4.11 5.90
N ALA A 12 1.29 3.99 6.77
CA ALA A 12 -0.07 4.47 6.49
C ALA A 12 -0.08 5.98 6.22
N ALA A 13 0.64 6.77 7.03
CA ALA A 13 0.76 8.21 6.81
C ALA A 13 1.49 8.56 5.50
N ALA A 14 2.52 7.78 5.13
CA ALA A 14 3.24 7.95 3.87
C ALA A 14 2.35 7.66 2.66
N VAL A 15 1.61 6.55 2.69
CA VAL A 15 0.65 6.17 1.64
C VAL A 15 -0.44 7.21 1.48
N ARG A 16 -0.97 7.77 2.59
CA ARG A 16 -1.96 8.85 2.55
C ARG A 16 -1.44 10.13 1.88
N ARG A 17 -0.12 10.36 1.90
CA ARG A 17 0.55 11.45 1.17
C ARG A 17 0.97 11.07 -0.26
N GLY A 18 0.54 9.91 -0.77
CA GLY A 18 0.87 9.42 -2.10
C GLY A 18 2.29 8.87 -2.24
N GLN A 19 2.99 8.63 -1.13
CA GLN A 19 4.37 8.12 -1.15
C GLN A 19 4.37 6.61 -1.40
N ALA A 20 5.25 6.15 -2.28
CA ALA A 20 5.45 4.73 -2.53
C ALA A 20 6.11 4.04 -1.33
N ILE A 21 5.72 2.80 -1.06
CA ILE A 21 6.29 1.95 0.00
C ILE A 21 7.01 0.74 -0.60
N PRO A 22 7.92 0.07 0.12
CA PRO A 22 8.49 -1.20 -0.32
C PRO A 22 7.40 -2.26 -0.54
N ALA A 23 7.52 -3.06 -1.61
CA ALA A 23 6.72 -4.27 -1.76
C ALA A 23 7.27 -5.38 -0.83
N PRO A 24 6.41 -6.21 -0.22
CA PRO A 24 6.84 -7.30 0.66
C PRO A 24 7.55 -8.43 -0.10
N ASP A 25 7.27 -8.57 -1.39
CA ASP A 25 7.87 -9.56 -2.27
C ASP A 25 8.03 -9.01 -3.70
N THR A 26 8.45 -9.86 -4.64
CA THR A 26 8.68 -9.50 -6.05
C THR A 26 7.44 -9.63 -6.93
N THR A 27 6.26 -9.89 -6.36
CA THR A 27 5.02 -10.12 -7.11
C THR A 27 4.52 -8.79 -7.66
N PRO A 28 4.43 -8.65 -9.00
CA PRO A 28 3.87 -7.44 -9.60
C PRO A 28 2.35 -7.39 -9.43
N GLY A 29 1.77 -6.20 -9.62
CA GLY A 29 0.33 -6.02 -9.69
C GLY A 29 -0.28 -5.37 -8.46
N ARG A 30 -1.59 -5.56 -8.26
CA ARG A 30 -2.40 -4.79 -7.33
C ARG A 30 -2.35 -5.33 -5.90
N TYR A 31 -2.28 -4.40 -4.95
CA TYR A 31 -2.26 -4.65 -3.51
C TYR A 31 -3.34 -3.86 -2.80
N ARG A 32 -3.86 -4.45 -1.72
CA ARG A 32 -4.59 -3.73 -0.68
C ARG A 32 -3.61 -3.30 0.39
N LEU A 33 -3.64 -2.02 0.76
CA LEU A 33 -2.79 -1.47 1.80
C LEU A 33 -3.65 -1.24 3.04
N LEU A 34 -3.38 -2.00 4.10
CA LEU A 34 -4.15 -2.00 5.33
C LEU A 34 -3.38 -1.23 6.40
N GLY A 35 -4.06 -0.33 7.11
CA GLY A 35 -3.47 0.40 8.22
C GLY A 35 -3.31 -0.45 9.47
N PRO A 36 -2.81 0.14 10.56
CA PRO A 36 -2.51 -0.56 11.80
C PRO A 36 -3.75 -1.18 12.45
N ASP A 37 -4.94 -0.62 12.20
CA ASP A 37 -6.22 -1.12 12.74
C ASP A 37 -6.94 -2.07 11.75
N GLY A 38 -6.27 -2.42 10.64
CA GLY A 38 -6.82 -3.28 9.58
C GLY A 38 -7.72 -2.54 8.58
N GLU A 39 -7.83 -1.22 8.69
CA GLU A 39 -8.62 -0.40 7.78
C GLU A 39 -7.96 -0.31 6.40
N LEU A 40 -8.76 -0.27 5.33
CA LEU A 40 -8.23 -0.11 3.99
C LEU A 40 -7.78 1.34 3.76
N VAL A 41 -6.48 1.57 3.74
CA VAL A 41 -5.89 2.90 3.53
C VAL A 41 -5.80 3.25 2.05
N ALA A 42 -5.43 2.29 1.21
CA ALA A 42 -5.32 2.50 -0.23
C ALA A 42 -5.36 1.20 -1.04
N TRP A 43 -5.62 1.34 -2.33
CA TRP A 43 -5.13 0.40 -3.34
C TRP A 43 -3.80 0.89 -3.87
N GLY A 44 -2.86 -0.05 -4.06
CA GLY A 44 -1.56 0.22 -4.63
C GLY A 44 -1.21 -0.75 -5.75
N GLU A 45 -0.18 -0.42 -6.51
CA GLU A 45 0.38 -1.28 -7.55
C GLU A 45 1.89 -1.36 -7.41
N ALA A 46 2.42 -2.58 -7.38
CA ALA A 46 3.86 -2.80 -7.37
C ALA A 46 4.45 -2.49 -8.76
N ASP A 47 5.44 -1.62 -8.79
CA ASP A 47 6.21 -1.29 -9.98
C ASP A 47 7.47 -2.17 -10.14
N ALA A 48 8.20 -1.98 -11.25
CA ALA A 48 9.42 -2.72 -11.55
C ALA A 48 10.57 -2.47 -10.54
N THR A 49 10.47 -1.43 -9.70
CA THR A 49 11.45 -1.09 -8.67
C THR A 49 11.16 -1.73 -7.31
N ARG A 50 10.19 -2.66 -7.25
CA ARG A 50 9.71 -3.31 -6.02
C ARG A 50 9.14 -2.31 -5.03
N ARG A 51 8.49 -1.25 -5.54
CA ARG A 51 7.74 -0.31 -4.72
C ARG A 51 6.27 -0.35 -5.08
N ILE A 52 5.41 -0.27 -4.07
CA ILE A 52 3.98 -0.14 -4.26
C ILE A 52 3.65 1.35 -4.31
N GLN A 53 3.20 1.81 -5.47
CA GLN A 53 2.70 3.17 -5.66
C GLN A 53 1.20 3.21 -5.30
N PRO A 54 0.75 4.10 -4.40
CA PRO A 54 -0.68 4.30 -4.16
C PRO A 54 -1.39 4.77 -5.44
N ARG A 55 -2.52 4.14 -5.75
CA ARG A 55 -3.35 4.44 -6.94
C ARG A 55 -4.73 4.99 -6.58
N ALA A 56 -5.26 4.58 -5.43
CA ALA A 56 -6.48 5.14 -4.85
C ALA A 56 -6.31 5.16 -3.34
N VAL A 57 -6.21 6.36 -2.76
CA VAL A 57 -6.12 6.58 -1.32
C VAL A 57 -7.51 6.84 -0.79
N PHE A 58 -7.90 6.15 0.28
CA PHE A 58 -9.19 6.33 0.93
C PHE A 58 -9.04 7.29 2.12
N SER A 59 -9.99 8.21 2.27
CA SER A 59 -10.10 8.99 3.50
C SER A 59 -10.65 8.08 4.61
N ALA A 60 -10.13 8.26 5.82
CA ALA A 60 -10.79 7.80 7.03
C ALA A 60 -12.06 8.62 7.28
#